data_AF-A0A235F1G0-F1
#
_entry.id   AF-A0A235F1G0-F1
#
_cell.length_a   1.000
_cell.length_b   1.000
_cell.length_c   1.000
_cell.angle_alpha   90.00
_cell.angle_beta   90.00
_cell.angle_gamma   90.00
#
_symmetry.space_group_name_H-M   'P 1'
#
loop_
_entity.id
_entity.type
_entity.pdbx_description
1 polymer ?
#
loop_
_entity_poly.entity_id
_entity_poly.type
_entity_poly.pdbx_seq_one_letter_code
_entity_poly.pdbx_strand_id
1 'polypeptide(L)' 'MTIANTSDRRSGNDRRSGIDRRTTLGGPPSGIGERRKRPEPRLPEVSELALSDEEWQAMFGAGIAKPA' A
#
# COMPACT_ATOMS: atom_id res chain seq x y z
N MET A 1 -47.71 6.95 30.59
CA MET A 1 -47.58 6.51 29.18
C MET A 1 -46.52 7.37 28.52
N THR A 2 -45.30 6.85 28.33
CA THR A 2 -44.21 7.59 27.67
C THR A 2 -44.16 7.20 26.20
N ILE A 3 -44.39 8.18 25.32
CA ILE A 3 -44.40 7.99 23.87
C ILE A 3 -42.94 7.94 23.41
N ALA A 4 -42.50 6.81 22.86
CA ALA A 4 -41.16 6.65 22.32
C ALA A 4 -40.97 7.51 21.06
N ASN A 5 -39.96 8.38 21.09
CA ASN A 5 -39.62 9.30 20.00
C ASN A 5 -39.13 8.49 18.77
N THR A 6 -39.83 8.57 17.64
CA THR A 6 -39.62 7.71 16.45
C THR A 6 -38.72 8.33 15.38
N SER A 7 -37.92 9.33 15.74
CA SER A 7 -37.17 10.17 14.81
C SER A 7 -35.94 9.50 14.17
N ASP A 8 -35.49 8.35 14.66
CA ASP A 8 -34.20 7.77 14.22
C ASP A 8 -34.32 6.76 13.06
N ARG A 9 -35.53 6.31 12.71
CA ARG A 9 -35.72 5.23 11.71
C ARG A 9 -35.54 5.66 10.25
N ARG A 10 -35.32 6.96 10.00
CA ARG A 10 -35.14 7.53 8.66
C ARG A 10 -33.70 7.98 8.39
N SER A 11 -32.80 7.83 9.34
CA SER A 11 -31.38 8.04 9.11
C SER A 11 -30.88 6.87 8.27
N GLY A 12 -30.47 7.11 7.02
CA GLY A 12 -30.00 6.11 6.04
C GLY A 12 -28.75 5.31 6.45
N ASN A 13 -28.40 5.34 7.74
CA ASN A 13 -27.33 4.59 8.38
C ASN A 13 -27.87 3.50 9.34
N ASP A 14 -29.11 3.05 9.13
CA ASP A 14 -29.67 1.94 9.90
C ASP A 14 -28.83 0.67 9.68
N ARG A 15 -28.27 0.14 10.77
CA ARG A 15 -27.49 -1.11 10.80
C ARG A 15 -28.33 -2.33 10.40
N ARG A 16 -29.66 -2.21 10.33
CA ARG A 16 -30.62 -3.24 9.88
C ARG A 16 -31.06 -3.08 8.43
N SER A 17 -30.51 -2.12 7.69
CA SER A 17 -30.89 -1.85 6.29
C SER A 17 -30.62 -3.00 5.32
N GLY A 18 -29.81 -4.00 5.72
CA GLY A 18 -29.48 -5.15 4.86
C GLY A 18 -28.62 -4.79 3.64
N ILE A 19 -28.16 -3.54 3.56
CA ILE A 19 -27.32 -3.05 2.47
C ILE A 19 -25.93 -3.67 2.60
N ASP A 20 -25.51 -4.47 1.61
CA ASP A 20 -24.18 -5.06 1.59
C ASP A 20 -23.12 -3.96 1.42
N ARG A 21 -22.23 -3.82 2.40
CA ARG A 21 -21.15 -2.83 2.36
C ARG A 21 -20.15 -3.06 1.22
N ARG A 22 -20.16 -4.24 0.59
CA ARG A 22 -19.32 -4.58 -0.56
C ARG A 22 -19.80 -3.99 -1.88
N THR A 23 -21.06 -3.55 -1.97
CA THR A 23 -21.53 -2.84 -3.18
C THR A 23 -20.94 -1.43 -3.27
N THR A 24 -20.45 -0.89 -2.16
CA THR A 24 -19.81 0.42 -2.14
C THR A 24 -18.33 0.24 -2.44
N LEU A 25 -17.96 0.43 -3.70
CA LEU A 25 -16.57 0.62 -4.09
C LEU A 25 -16.11 1.98 -3.57
N GLY A 26 -15.69 2.00 -2.31
CA GLY A 26 -14.96 3.13 -1.74
C GLY A 26 -13.64 3.22 -2.48
N GLY A 27 -13.58 4.09 -3.49
CA GLY A 27 -12.34 4.46 -4.16
C GLY A 27 -11.31 5.00 -3.15
N PRO A 28 -10.09 5.32 -3.60
CA PRO A 28 -9.08 5.90 -2.73
C PRO A 28 -9.70 7.06 -1.93
N PRO A 29 -9.45 7.14 -0.61
CA PRO A 29 -10.10 8.11 0.27
C PRO A 29 -9.98 9.50 -0.35
N SER A 30 -11.13 10.10 -0.66
CA SER A 30 -11.20 11.44 -1.24
C SER A 30 -10.48 12.42 -0.33
N GLY A 31 -9.52 13.17 -0.86
CA GLY A 31 -8.77 14.20 -0.12
C GLY A 31 -7.42 13.75 0.45
N ILE A 32 -7.06 12.46 0.37
CA ILE A 32 -5.68 12.02 0.66
C ILE A 32 -4.90 12.03 -0.66
N GLY A 33 -4.48 13.22 -1.06
CA GLY A 33 -3.58 13.41 -2.20
C GLY A 33 -2.14 13.01 -1.87
N GLU A 34 -1.27 13.19 -2.85
CA GLU A 34 0.17 13.11 -2.67
C GLU A 34 0.61 13.99 -1.48
N ARG A 35 1.25 13.36 -0.48
CA ARG A 35 1.73 14.04 0.74
C ARG A 35 3.18 14.49 0.62
N ARG A 36 3.88 14.12 -0.45
CA ARG A 36 5.25 14.57 -0.75
C ARG A 36 5.26 16.10 -0.79
N LYS A 37 5.95 16.69 0.19
CA LYS A 37 6.17 18.14 0.27
C LYS A 37 7.27 18.62 -0.67
N ARG A 38 8.04 17.70 -1.24
CA ARG A 38 9.22 17.96 -2.06
C ARG A 38 9.31 16.94 -3.19
N PRO A 39 9.94 17.29 -4.32
CA PRO A 39 10.31 16.32 -5.34
C PRO A 39 11.13 15.18 -4.75
N GLU A 40 11.05 14.00 -5.37
CA GLU A 40 11.94 12.90 -4.98
C GLU A 40 13.41 13.30 -5.17
N PRO A 41 14.30 12.85 -4.28
CA PRO A 41 15.74 13.01 -4.49
C PRO A 41 16.17 12.42 -5.83
N ARG A 42 17.22 12.99 -6.43
CA ARG A 42 17.83 12.39 -7.61
C ARG A 42 18.36 11.00 -7.26
N LEU A 43 18.21 10.06 -8.19
CA LEU A 43 18.88 8.77 -8.10
C LEU A 43 20.40 9.00 -8.06
N PRO A 44 21.15 8.14 -7.33
CA PRO A 44 22.61 8.22 -7.32
C PRO A 44 23.16 7.99 -8.74
N GLU A 45 24.30 8.60 -9.03
CA GLU A 45 25.04 8.32 -10.26
C GLU A 45 25.52 6.87 -10.23
N VAL A 46 25.30 6.15 -11.33
CA VAL A 46 25.74 4.77 -11.49
C VAL A 46 27.09 4.78 -12.20
N SER A 47 28.08 4.13 -11.61
CA SER A 47 29.38 3.89 -12.23
C SER A 47 29.64 2.39 -12.34
N GLU A 48 30.27 2.00 -13.45
CA GLU A 48 30.74 0.63 -13.65
C GLU A 48 32.11 0.45 -12.98
N LEU A 49 32.26 -0.65 -12.24
CA LEU A 49 33.51 -1.03 -11.60
C LEU A 49 34.04 -2.29 -12.28
N ALA A 50 35.24 -2.20 -12.84
CA ALA A 50 35.96 -3.37 -13.32
C ALA A 50 36.53 -4.12 -12.11
N LEU A 51 35.94 -5.28 -11.82
CA LEU A 51 36.44 -6.20 -10.80
C LEU A 51 37.36 -7.22 -11.48
N SER A 52 38.47 -7.54 -10.82
CA SER A 52 39.28 -8.69 -11.22
C SER A 52 38.53 -10.01 -10.95
N ASP A 53 38.92 -11.07 -11.63
CA ASP A 53 38.31 -12.40 -11.45
C ASP A 53 38.39 -12.88 -9.98
N GLU A 54 39.49 -12.54 -9.29
CA GLU A 54 39.70 -12.87 -7.88
C GLU A 54 38.74 -12.11 -6.96
N GLU A 55 38.56 -10.81 -7.18
CA GLU A 55 37.62 -9.98 -6.42
C GLU A 55 36.18 -10.40 -6.67
N TRP A 56 35.86 -10.71 -7.94
CA TRP A 56 34.55 -11.22 -8.32
C TRP A 56 34.25 -12.55 -7.64
N GLN A 57 35.20 -13.49 -7.65
CA GLN A 57 35.06 -14.79 -7.00
C GLN A 57 34.94 -14.67 -5.47
N ALA A 58 35.67 -13.73 -4.85
CA ALA A 58 35.58 -13.48 -3.41
C ALA A 58 34.20 -12.91 -3.01
N MET A 59 33.63 -12.01 -3.82
CA MET A 59 32.34 -11.37 -3.51
C MET A 59 31.13 -12.21 -3.92
N PHE A 60 31.20 -12.92 -5.05
CA PHE A 60 30.05 -13.55 -5.70
C PHE A 60 30.26 -15.04 -6.03
N GLY A 61 31.50 -15.56 -5.92
CA GLY A 61 31.83 -16.95 -6.23
C GLY A 61 31.27 -17.96 -5.22
N ALA A 62 30.82 -17.50 -4.06
CA ALA A 62 30.03 -18.32 -3.14
C ALA A 62 28.55 -18.28 -3.56
N GLY A 63 28.20 -18.99 -4.64
CA GLY A 63 26.85 -19.01 -5.18
C GLY A 63 26.29 -20.41 -5.37
N ILE A 64 25.30 -20.78 -4.53
CA ILE A 64 24.16 -21.64 -4.87
C ILE A 64 24.55 -23.02 -5.41
N ALA A 65 24.59 -24.01 -4.49
CA ALA A 65 24.66 -25.42 -4.86
C ALA A 65 23.64 -25.72 -5.98
N LYS A 66 24.14 -26.18 -7.12
CA LYS A 66 23.34 -26.66 -8.24
C LYS A 66 22.42 -27.78 -7.73
N PRO A 67 21.07 -27.69 -7.81
CA PRO A 67 20.24 -28.85 -7.52
C PRO A 67 20.54 -29.94 -8.55
N ALA A 68 20.61 -31.17 -8.04
CA ALA A 68 21.05 -32.39 -8.72
C ALA A 68 20.30 -32.68 -10.03
#